data_AF-A0A820F0D4-F1
#
_entry.id   AF-A0A820F0D4-F1
#
_cell.length_a   1.000
_cell.length_b   1.000
_cell.length_c   1.000
_cell.angle_alpha   90.00
_cell.angle_beta   90.00
_cell.angle_gamma   90.00
#
_symmetry.space_group_name_H-M   'P 1'
#
loop_
_entity.id
_entity.type
_entity.pdbx_description
1 polymer ?
#
loop_
_entity_poly.entity_id
_entity_poly.type
_entity_poly.pdbx_seq_one_letter_code
_entity_poly.pdbx_strand_id
1 'polypeptide(L)' 'MQDEGAQYLADALRTNRTLTTLNLGYNGIGNRGAQHLAGALRNNNTLTTLNLGYNRIGNLGAQYLAGALQNNT' A
#
# COMPACT_ATOMS: atom_id res chain seq x y z
N MET A 1 -13.48 2.89 -1.50
CA MET A 1 -12.85 2.02 -2.51
C MET A 1 -13.11 0.58 -2.11
N GLN A 2 -13.58 -0.20 -3.08
CA GLN A 2 -13.47 -1.66 -3.02
C GLN A 2 -11.98 -2.00 -3.17
N ASP A 3 -11.51 -3.10 -2.60
CA ASP A 3 -10.08 -3.47 -2.56
C ASP A 3 -9.40 -3.51 -3.95
N GLU A 4 -10.18 -3.61 -5.03
CA GLU A 4 -9.76 -3.50 -6.43
C GLU A 4 -9.07 -2.16 -6.76
N GLY A 5 -9.52 -1.05 -6.19
CA GLY A 5 -8.86 0.25 -6.39
C GLY A 5 -7.43 0.25 -5.84
N ALA A 6 -7.23 -0.39 -4.68
CA ALA A 6 -5.91 -0.56 -4.09
C ALA A 6 -5.05 -1.54 -4.90
N GLN A 7 -5.65 -2.54 -5.56
CA GLN A 7 -4.95 -3.43 -6.50
C GLN A 7 -4.39 -2.64 -7.69
N TYR A 8 -5.20 -1.84 -8.38
CA TYR A 8 -4.72 -1.06 -9.53
C TYR A 8 -3.61 -0.08 -9.15
N LEU A 9 -3.73 0.57 -7.99
CA LEU A 9 -2.67 1.43 -7.47
C LEU A 9 -1.40 0.65 -7.13
N ALA A 10 -1.52 -0.54 -6.55
CA ALA A 10 -0.39 -1.40 -6.28
C ALA A 10 0.33 -1.83 -7.57
N ASP A 11 -0.43 -2.16 -8.62
CA ASP A 11 0.13 -2.51 -9.92
C ASP A 11 0.91 -1.34 -10.54
N ALA A 12 0.38 -0.12 -10.46
CA ALA A 12 1.09 1.09 -10.89
C ALA A 12 2.35 1.38 -10.05
N LEU A 13 2.28 1.19 -8.73
CA LEU A 13 3.42 1.37 -7.83
C LEU A 13 4.58 0.39 -8.11
N ARG A 14 4.30 -0.81 -8.64
CA ARG A 14 5.37 -1.77 -8.98
C ARG A 14 6.30 -1.27 -10.08
N THR A 15 5.84 -0.41 -10.97
CA THR A 15 6.65 0.11 -12.09
C THR A 15 7.02 1.58 -11.94
N ASN A 16 6.26 2.34 -11.16
CA ASN A 16 6.57 3.74 -10.90
C ASN A 16 7.87 3.88 -10.07
N ARG A 17 8.81 4.69 -10.55
CA ARG A 17 10.11 4.99 -9.90
C ARG A 17 10.33 6.50 -9.73
N THR A 18 9.25 7.27 -9.68
CA THR A 18 9.31 8.74 -9.57
C THR A 18 8.45 9.29 -8.44
N LEU A 19 7.37 8.58 -8.09
CA LEU A 19 6.47 8.98 -7.03
C LEU A 19 7.12 8.78 -5.66
N THR A 20 7.17 9.85 -4.88
CA THR A 20 7.73 9.88 -3.53
C THR A 20 6.65 9.92 -2.45
N THR A 21 5.47 10.45 -2.76
CA THR A 21 4.35 10.58 -1.81
C THR A 21 3.06 10.07 -2.41
N LEU A 22 2.34 9.22 -1.67
CA LEU A 22 1.01 8.75 -2.03
C LEU A 22 0.07 8.86 -0.82
N ASN A 23 -1.05 9.57 -0.99
CA ASN A 23 -2.08 9.69 0.03
C ASN A 23 -3.33 8.89 -0.37
N LEU A 24 -3.62 7.84 0.41
CA LEU A 24 -4.79 6.99 0.27
C LEU A 24 -5.69 7.04 1.52
N GLY A 25 -5.61 8.11 2.31
CA GLY A 25 -6.48 8.27 3.47
C GLY A 25 -7.98 8.27 3.10
N TYR A 26 -8.83 7.79 4.00
CA TYR A 26 -10.29 7.78 3.85
C TYR A 26 -10.83 7.03 2.62
N ASN A 27 -10.13 6.00 2.15
CA ASN A 27 -10.53 5.25 0.96
C ASN A 27 -11.23 3.92 1.26
N GLY A 28 -11.45 3.56 2.53
CA GLY A 28 -12.10 2.30 2.89
C GLY A 28 -11.32 1.04 2.49
N ILE A 29 -10.00 1.15 2.31
CA ILE A 29 -9.11 0.03 1.98
C ILE A 29 -9.17 -1.02 3.09
N GLY A 30 -9.44 -2.27 2.73
CA GLY A 30 -9.51 -3.40 3.64
C GLY A 30 -8.21 -4.22 3.68
N ASN A 31 -8.29 -5.41 4.28
CA ASN A 31 -7.14 -6.31 4.38
C ASN A 31 -6.59 -6.76 3.02
N ARG A 32 -7.46 -7.01 2.03
CA ARG A 32 -7.02 -7.42 0.69
C ARG A 32 -6.33 -6.27 -0.04
N GLY A 33 -6.88 -5.06 0.03
CA GLY A 33 -6.23 -3.88 -0.55
C GLY A 33 -4.86 -3.62 0.10
N ALA A 34 -4.76 -3.75 1.43
CA ALA A 34 -3.48 -3.65 2.14
C ALA A 34 -2.47 -4.73 1.71
N GLN A 35 -2.92 -5.95 1.43
CA GLN A 35 -2.07 -7.02 0.89
C GLN A 35 -1.49 -6.64 -0.48
N HIS A 36 -2.31 -6.11 -1.38
CA HIS A 36 -1.86 -5.65 -2.70
C HIS A 36 -0.81 -4.55 -2.57
N LEU A 37 -1.09 -3.51 -1.76
CA LEU A 37 -0.16 -2.41 -1.51
C LEU A 37 1.15 -2.92 -0.90
N ALA A 38 1.10 -3.80 0.10
CA ALA A 38 2.29 -4.42 0.69
C ALA A 38 3.16 -5.14 -0.35
N GLY A 39 2.53 -5.87 -1.28
CA GLY A 39 3.24 -6.53 -2.37
C GLY A 39 3.95 -5.57 -3.33
N ALA A 40 3.41 -4.37 -3.54
CA ALA A 40 4.05 -3.34 -4.36
C ALA A 40 5.19 -2.63 -3.61
N LEU A 41 4.99 -2.33 -2.32
CA LEU A 41 5.97 -1.63 -1.48
C LEU A 41 7.31 -2.37 -1.34
N ARG A 42 7.30 -3.71 -1.38
CA ARG A 42 8.53 -4.52 -1.34
C ARG A 42 9.52 -4.22 -2.46
N ASN A 43 9.04 -3.72 -3.60
CA ASN A 43 9.84 -3.46 -4.80
C ASN A 43 9.88 -1.97 -5.18
N ASN A 44 9.24 -1.10 -4.39
CA ASN A 44 9.24 0.34 -4.62
C ASN A 44 10.14 1.02 -3.59
N ASN A 45 11.28 1.54 -4.06
CA ASN A 45 12.29 2.23 -3.29
C ASN A 45 12.26 3.75 -3.46
N THR A 46 11.28 4.29 -4.18
CA THR A 46 11.14 5.74 -4.40
C THR A 46 10.06 6.36 -3.54
N LEU A 47 9.04 5.59 -3.18
CA LEU A 47 7.95 6.03 -2.31
C LEU A 47 8.43 6.15 -0.87
N THR A 48 8.62 7.37 -0.39
CA THR A 48 9.07 7.67 0.97
C THR A 48 7.91 7.95 1.93
N THR A 49 6.75 8.33 1.40
CA THR A 49 5.55 8.65 2.20
C THR A 49 4.32 7.95 1.66
N LEU A 50 3.68 7.13 2.50
CA LEU A 50 2.40 6.50 2.23
C LEU A 50 1.42 6.79 3.38
N ASN A 51 0.34 7.52 3.10
CA ASN A 51 -0.73 7.77 4.07
C ASN A 51 -1.90 6.80 3.84
N LEU A 52 -2.20 5.98 4.85
CA LEU A 52 -3.33 5.03 4.87
C LEU A 52 -4.34 5.33 5.99
N GLY A 53 -4.32 6.53 6.58
CA GLY A 53 -5.20 6.92 7.67
C GLY A 53 -6.69 6.76 7.35
N TYR A 54 -7.49 6.42 8.36
CA TYR A 54 -8.95 6.30 8.23
C TYR A 54 -9.40 5.32 7.12
N ASN A 55 -8.67 4.22 6.95
CA ASN A 55 -9.09 3.07 6.15
C ASN A 55 -9.65 1.95 7.05
N ARG A 56 -10.07 0.82 6.45
CA ARG A 56 -10.64 -0.36 7.15
C ARG A 56 -9.63 -1.50 7.24
N ILE A 57 -8.35 -1.16 7.44
CA ILE A 57 -7.25 -2.12 7.54
C ILE A 57 -7.31 -2.77 8.94
N GLY A 58 -7.59 -4.07 8.97
CA GLY A 58 -7.58 -4.86 10.20
C GLY A 58 -6.21 -5.50 10.46
N ASN A 59 -6.14 -6.34 11.50
CA ASN A 59 -4.90 -6.98 11.95
C ASN A 59 -4.14 -7.71 10.84
N LEU A 60 -4.86 -8.43 9.97
CA LEU A 60 -4.25 -9.15 8.85
C LEU A 60 -3.64 -8.19 7.81
N GLY A 61 -4.33 -7.11 7.47
CA GLY A 61 -3.80 -6.08 6.58
C GLY A 61 -2.57 -5.40 7.17
N ALA A 62 -2.58 -5.11 8.47
CA ALA A 62 -1.44 -4.55 9.19
C ALA A 62 -0.23 -5.50 9.17
N GLN A 63 -0.44 -6.82 9.32
CA GLN A 63 0.65 -7.82 9.20
C GLN A 63 1.29 -7.82 7.81
N TYR A 64 0.50 -7.72 6.73
CA TYR A 64 1.04 -7.64 5.38
C TYR A 64 1.91 -6.39 5.19
N LEU A 65 1.41 -5.24 5.64
CA LEU A 65 2.15 -3.97 5.58
C LEU A 65 3.44 -4.03 6.40
N ALA A 66 3.39 -4.55 7.64
CA ALA A 66 4.57 -4.72 8.48
C ALA A 66 5.64 -5.59 7.80
N GLY A 67 5.25 -6.71 7.19
CA GLY A 67 6.19 -7.56 6.47
C GLY A 67 6.77 -6.92 5.20
N ALA A 68 6.06 -5.97 4.57
CA ALA A 68 6.62 -5.19 3.47
C ALA A 68 7.66 -4.17 3.98
N LEU A 69 7.36 -3.48 5.08
CA LEU A 69 8.24 -2.47 5.67
C LEU A 69 9.57 -3.06 6.17
N GLN A 70 9.58 -4.30 6.67
CA GLN A 70 10.82 -4.99 7.07
C GLN A 70 11.85 -5.13 5.94
N ASN A 71 11.41 -5.11 4.68
CA ASN A 71 12.26 -5.30 3.50
C ASN A 71 12.40 -4.02 2.67
N ASN A 72 11.83 -2.89 3.13
CA ASN A 72 11.91 -1.63 2.42
C ASN A 72 13.23 -0.93 2.81
N THR A 73 14.10 -0.70 1.83
CA THR A 73 15.46 -0.12 1.99
C THR A 73 15.61 1.15 1.18
#